data_AF-D4AQM5-F1
#
_entry.id   AF-D4AQM5-F1
#
_cell.length_a   1.000
_cell.length_b   1.000
_cell.length_c   1.000
_cell.angle_alpha   90.00
_cell.angle_beta   90.00
_cell.angle_gamma   90.00
#
_symmetry.space_group_name_H-M   'P 1'
#
loop_
_entity.id
_entity.type
_entity.pdbx_description
1 polymer ?
#
loop_
_entity_poly.entity_id
_entity_poly.type
_entity_poly.pdbx_seq_one_letter_code
_entity_poly.pdbx_strand_id
1 'polypeptide(L)'
;MASRLAKSAIALTSVTPARYSSNVPSEDPKNKAQSIVDALPGNSLVSKTAILSGAAGLSIAAISNELYILNEESVVAFCLLSVFYAAFKLGGPGYKEWAAAQIQKQKDILNSARADHTNAVKQRIENVKPLSGVVDVTKQLFEVSKESARLEAQAFELEQRTALAAEAKKVLESWVSYESQVKQREQRELAESVIAKIQKELQNPKMLQQVLQQSVADVERIVASKAQ
;
A
#
# COMPACT_ATOMS: atom_id res chain seq x y z
N MET A 1 -110.63 20.81 47.04
CA MET A 1 -110.31 20.38 48.41
C MET A 1 -108.90 19.81 48.44
N ALA A 2 -108.08 20.29 49.38
CA ALA A 2 -106.80 19.74 49.89
C ALA A 2 -105.68 19.45 48.86
N SER A 3 -104.62 20.27 48.78
CA SER A 3 -103.49 20.37 49.73
C SER A 3 -102.77 19.04 49.97
N ARG A 4 -101.53 18.94 49.48
CA ARG A 4 -100.36 18.42 50.21
C ARG A 4 -99.07 18.84 49.50
N LEU A 5 -98.44 19.87 50.07
CA LEU A 5 -97.03 20.23 49.89
C LEU A 5 -96.15 19.12 50.49
N ALA A 6 -95.20 18.58 49.71
CA ALA A 6 -94.07 17.83 50.25
C ALA A 6 -92.82 18.73 50.18
N LYS A 7 -92.24 19.00 51.36
CA LYS A 7 -90.99 19.75 51.54
C LYS A 7 -89.80 18.78 51.64
N SER A 8 -88.69 19.20 51.01
CA SER A 8 -87.28 18.98 51.38
C SER A 8 -86.66 17.57 51.31
N ALA A 9 -85.62 17.44 50.47
CA ALA A 9 -84.24 17.27 50.95
C ALA A 9 -83.27 17.54 49.78
N ILE A 10 -82.49 18.63 49.87
CA ILE A 10 -81.33 18.85 48.99
C ILE A 10 -80.21 17.99 49.56
N ALA A 11 -79.76 17.00 48.79
CA ALA A 11 -78.57 16.23 49.15
C ALA A 11 -77.34 17.14 49.09
N LEU A 12 -76.72 17.39 50.24
CA LEU A 12 -75.39 17.99 50.32
C LEU A 12 -74.40 17.03 49.67
N THR A 13 -73.96 17.34 48.45
CA THR A 13 -72.79 16.71 47.84
C THR A 13 -71.57 17.03 48.69
N SER A 14 -71.02 16.01 49.35
CA SER A 14 -69.72 16.09 50.02
C SER A 14 -68.64 16.45 49.01
N VAL A 15 -67.98 17.59 49.19
CA VAL A 15 -66.77 17.94 48.43
C VAL A 15 -65.64 17.04 48.92
N THR A 16 -65.37 15.98 48.17
CA THR A 16 -64.18 15.14 48.36
C THR A 16 -62.96 15.96 47.96
N PRO A 17 -61.95 16.17 48.83
CA PRO A 17 -60.71 16.81 48.39
C PRO A 17 -60.02 15.90 47.37
N ALA A 18 -59.84 16.40 46.15
CA ALA A 18 -59.06 15.72 45.13
C ALA A 18 -57.60 15.64 45.63
N ARG A 19 -57.16 14.43 46.00
CA ARG A 19 -55.74 14.18 46.26
C ARG A 19 -55.03 14.13 44.92
N TYR A 20 -54.23 15.16 44.62
CA TYR A 20 -53.27 15.11 43.52
C TYR A 20 -52.16 14.12 43.88
N SER A 21 -52.26 12.89 43.38
CA SER A 21 -51.16 11.94 43.41
C SER A 21 -50.23 12.24 42.23
N SER A 22 -49.18 13.03 42.45
CA SER A 22 -48.16 13.29 41.45
C SER A 22 -47.30 12.05 41.24
N ASN A 23 -47.51 11.31 40.15
CA ASN A 23 -46.69 10.16 39.78
C ASN A 23 -45.40 10.61 39.08
N VAL A 24 -44.63 11.50 39.72
CA VAL A 24 -43.31 11.98 39.26
C VAL A 24 -42.25 11.37 40.18
N PRO A 25 -41.10 10.89 39.69
CA PRO A 25 -40.04 10.39 40.56
C PRO A 25 -39.69 11.44 41.62
N SER A 26 -39.95 11.14 42.89
CA SER A 26 -39.61 12.03 44.00
C SER A 26 -38.09 11.95 44.21
N GLU A 27 -37.33 12.80 43.54
CA GLU A 27 -35.94 13.07 43.92
C GLU A 27 -35.91 13.53 45.38
N ASP A 28 -34.89 13.10 46.15
CA ASP A 28 -34.72 13.54 47.54
C ASP A 28 -34.67 15.09 47.56
N PRO A 29 -35.56 15.77 48.31
CA PRO A 29 -35.63 17.23 48.34
C PRO A 29 -34.28 17.90 48.64
N LYS A 30 -33.40 17.22 49.38
CA LYS A 30 -32.03 17.69 49.63
C LYS A 30 -31.20 17.80 48.34
N ASN A 31 -31.29 16.80 47.47
CA ASN A 31 -30.55 16.75 46.22
C ASN A 31 -31.07 17.80 45.23
N LYS A 32 -32.39 18.06 45.22
CA LYS A 32 -32.95 19.13 44.40
C LYS A 32 -32.55 20.51 44.87
N ALA A 33 -32.60 20.76 46.18
CA ALA A 33 -32.15 22.03 46.75
C ALA A 33 -30.67 22.30 46.44
N GLN A 34 -29.82 21.28 46.52
CA GLN A 34 -28.41 21.38 46.11
C GLN A 34 -28.29 21.75 44.63
N SER A 35 -29.02 21.08 43.73
CA SER A 35 -28.98 21.41 42.29
C SER A 35 -29.39 22.87 41.97
N ILE A 36 -30.31 23.45 42.75
CA ILE A 36 -30.74 24.85 42.60
C ILE A 36 -29.63 25.80 43.08
N VAL A 37 -29.01 25.49 44.22
CA VAL A 37 -27.86 26.25 44.74
C VAL A 37 -26.67 26.17 43.78
N ASP A 38 -26.43 25.00 43.19
CA ASP A 38 -25.35 24.76 42.25
C ASP A 38 -25.55 25.47 40.91
N ALA A 39 -26.79 25.60 40.44
CA ALA A 39 -27.14 26.33 39.21
C ALA A 39 -26.95 27.86 39.30
N LEU A 40 -26.84 28.43 40.50
CA LEU A 40 -26.60 29.87 40.67
C LEU A 40 -25.16 30.26 40.28
N PRO A 41 -24.96 31.40 39.60
CA PRO A 41 -23.62 31.87 39.24
C PRO A 41 -22.81 32.19 40.50
N GLY A 42 -21.59 31.67 40.59
CA GLY A 42 -20.67 31.90 41.70
C GLY A 42 -19.98 30.62 42.17
N ASN A 43 -18.68 30.73 42.51
CA ASN A 43 -17.84 29.58 42.90
C ASN A 43 -17.79 29.33 44.42
N SER A 44 -18.53 30.11 45.22
CA SER A 44 -18.52 30.04 46.69
C SER A 44 -19.93 29.88 47.25
N LEU A 45 -20.08 29.02 48.27
CA LEU A 45 -21.33 28.83 49.01
C LEU A 45 -21.85 30.14 49.63
N VAL A 46 -20.94 31.01 50.08
CA VAL A 46 -21.30 32.33 50.61
C VAL A 46 -21.88 33.21 49.50
N SER A 47 -21.32 33.17 48.29
CA SER A 47 -21.84 33.93 47.16
C SER A 47 -23.21 33.41 46.70
N LYS A 48 -23.38 32.10 46.60
CA LYS A 48 -24.65 31.46 46.22
C LYS A 48 -25.77 31.76 47.23
N THR A 49 -25.47 31.64 48.52
CA THR A 49 -26.41 31.97 49.60
C THR A 49 -26.69 33.47 49.68
N ALA A 50 -25.71 34.33 49.44
CA ALA A 50 -25.90 35.78 49.39
C ALA A 50 -26.78 36.21 48.22
N ILE A 51 -26.62 35.60 47.03
CA ILE A 51 -27.47 35.88 45.87
C ILE A 51 -28.90 35.43 46.16
N LEU A 52 -29.09 34.20 46.66
CA LEU A 52 -30.43 33.68 46.94
C LEU A 52 -31.13 34.47 48.06
N SER A 53 -30.43 34.74 49.16
CA SER A 53 -30.97 35.50 50.29
C SER A 53 -31.17 36.98 49.93
N GLY A 54 -30.28 37.56 49.14
CA GLY A 54 -30.37 38.92 48.65
C GLY A 54 -31.53 39.10 47.68
N ALA A 55 -31.69 38.19 46.72
CA ALA A 55 -32.82 38.21 45.78
C ALA A 55 -34.16 38.01 46.51
N ALA A 56 -34.22 37.05 47.45
CA ALA A 56 -35.40 36.83 48.27
C ALA A 56 -35.73 38.07 49.12
N GLY A 57 -34.74 38.64 49.81
CA GLY A 57 -34.89 39.84 50.62
C GLY A 57 -35.35 41.05 49.81
N LEU A 58 -34.77 41.28 48.62
CA LEU A 58 -35.17 42.33 47.70
C LEU A 58 -36.59 42.12 47.17
N SER A 59 -36.97 40.88 46.84
CA SER A 59 -38.33 40.59 46.38
C SER A 59 -39.38 40.86 47.45
N ILE A 60 -39.11 40.48 48.70
CA ILE A 60 -39.99 40.75 49.85
C ILE A 60 -40.07 42.24 50.11
N ALA A 61 -38.93 42.95 50.09
CA ALA A 61 -38.91 44.40 50.28
C ALA A 61 -39.63 45.16 49.14
N ALA A 62 -39.54 44.68 47.90
CA ALA A 62 -40.22 45.28 46.75
C ALA A 62 -41.75 45.09 46.82
N ILE A 63 -42.22 43.93 47.29
CA ILE A 63 -43.65 43.65 47.50
C ILE A 63 -44.15 44.44 48.72
N SER A 64 -43.42 44.39 49.84
CA SER A 64 -43.83 45.00 51.10
C SER A 64 -43.86 46.52 51.06
N ASN A 65 -43.02 47.17 50.25
CA ASN A 65 -43.00 48.62 50.06
C ASN A 65 -43.83 49.07 48.84
N GLU A 66 -44.62 48.18 48.23
CA GLU A 66 -45.40 48.44 47.01
C GLU A 66 -44.57 49.01 45.85
N LEU A 67 -43.26 48.74 45.84
CA LEU A 67 -42.35 49.19 44.78
C LEU A 67 -42.64 48.46 43.45
N TYR A 68 -43.26 47.28 43.54
CA TYR A 68 -43.86 46.56 42.42
C TYR A 68 -45.37 46.50 42.57
N ILE A 69 -46.10 47.23 41.73
CA ILE A 69 -47.56 47.27 41.71
C ILE A 69 -48.08 46.28 40.67
N LEU A 70 -48.85 45.30 41.12
CA LEU A 70 -49.54 44.35 40.25
C LEU A 70 -50.67 45.06 39.50
N ASN A 71 -50.33 45.59 38.32
CA ASN A 71 -51.29 46.18 37.38
C ASN A 71 -51.57 45.23 36.20
N GLU A 72 -52.46 45.61 35.30
CA GLU A 72 -52.78 44.89 34.06
C GLU A 72 -51.54 44.53 33.23
N GLU A 73 -50.53 45.40 33.20
CA GLU A 73 -49.24 45.16 32.52
C GLU A 73 -48.43 43.99 33.10
N SER A 74 -48.67 43.59 34.36
CA SER A 74 -48.01 42.42 34.96
C SER A 74 -48.49 41.10 34.34
N VAL A 75 -49.75 41.04 33.90
CA VAL A 75 -50.32 39.90 33.18
C VAL A 75 -49.74 39.83 31.77
N VAL A 76 -49.61 40.98 31.11
CA VAL A 76 -48.96 41.08 29.78
C VAL A 76 -47.49 40.64 29.86
N ALA A 77 -46.76 41.12 30.87
CA ALA A 77 -45.37 40.73 31.11
C ALA A 77 -45.22 39.22 31.37
N PHE A 78 -46.11 38.62 32.17
CA PHE A 78 -46.10 37.19 32.42
C PHE A 78 -46.36 36.37 31.15
N CYS A 79 -47.36 36.76 30.34
CA CYS A 79 -47.64 36.10 29.06
C CYS A 79 -46.44 36.21 28.11
N LEU A 80 -45.83 37.37 27.97
CA LEU A 80 -44.65 37.59 27.13
C LEU A 80 -43.45 36.73 27.58
N LEU A 81 -43.17 36.69 28.89
CA LEU A 81 -42.10 35.85 29.44
C LEU A 81 -42.38 34.36 29.22
N SER A 82 -43.64 33.92 29.32
CA SER A 82 -44.02 32.54 29.06
C SER A 82 -43.81 32.13 27.60
N VAL A 83 -44.11 33.02 26.65
CA VAL A 83 -43.89 32.81 25.22
C VAL A 83 -42.40 32.77 24.91
N PHE A 84 -41.60 33.69 25.44
CA PHE A 84 -40.15 33.64 25.26
C PHE A 84 -39.55 32.37 25.88
N TYR A 85 -39.95 32.00 27.08
CA TYR A 85 -39.49 30.78 27.73
C TYR A 85 -39.82 29.53 26.88
N ALA A 86 -41.05 29.44 26.35
CA ALA A 86 -41.44 28.36 25.45
C ALA A 86 -40.62 28.38 24.16
N ALA A 87 -40.40 29.55 23.56
CA ALA A 87 -39.59 29.70 22.35
C ALA A 87 -38.13 29.30 22.56
N PHE A 88 -37.50 29.67 23.68
CA PHE A 88 -36.14 29.26 24.01
C PHE A 88 -36.05 27.77 24.30
N LYS A 89 -37.02 27.20 25.02
CA LYS A 89 -37.01 25.78 25.37
C LYS A 89 -37.21 24.88 24.16
N LEU A 90 -38.11 25.26 23.25
CA LEU A 90 -38.43 24.48 22.04
C LEU A 90 -37.46 24.77 20.88
N GLY A 91 -37.08 26.04 20.68
CA GLY A 91 -36.19 26.47 19.60
C GLY A 91 -34.70 26.34 19.90
N GLY A 92 -34.30 26.38 21.18
CA GLY A 92 -32.92 26.25 21.62
C GLY A 92 -32.18 25.00 21.11
N PRO A 93 -32.72 23.77 21.28
CA PRO A 93 -32.05 22.57 20.79
C PRO A 93 -31.92 22.56 19.26
N GLY A 94 -32.98 22.95 18.53
CA GLY A 94 -32.95 23.03 17.06
C GLY A 94 -31.92 24.03 16.52
N TYR A 95 -31.82 25.21 17.15
CA TYR A 95 -30.80 26.19 16.78
C TYR A 95 -29.38 25.70 17.09
N LYS A 96 -29.17 25.03 18.23
CA LYS A 96 -27.87 24.46 18.61
C LYS A 96 -27.39 23.41 17.61
N GLU A 97 -28.27 22.49 17.21
CA GLU A 97 -27.96 21.46 16.22
C GLU A 97 -27.66 22.06 14.85
N TRP A 98 -28.48 23.03 14.41
CA TRP A 98 -28.24 23.76 13.16
C TRP A 98 -26.89 24.49 13.17
N ALA A 99 -26.58 25.20 14.25
CA ALA A 99 -25.31 25.91 14.39
C ALA A 99 -24.11 24.94 14.41
N ALA A 100 -24.22 23.81 15.12
CA ALA A 100 -23.19 22.79 15.15
C ALA A 100 -22.96 22.17 13.75
N ALA A 101 -24.04 21.86 13.02
CA ALA A 101 -23.95 21.33 11.66
C ALA A 101 -23.26 22.31 10.69
N GLN A 102 -23.57 23.60 10.78
CA GLN A 102 -22.94 24.62 9.95
C GLN A 102 -21.45 24.78 10.28
N ILE A 103 -21.10 24.79 11.57
CA ILE A 103 -19.69 24.82 12.01
C ILE A 103 -18.94 23.59 11.50
N GLN A 104 -19.55 22.41 11.58
CA GLN A 104 -18.94 21.16 11.13
C GLN A 104 -18.72 21.18 9.62
N LYS A 105 -19.71 21.59 8.84
CA LYS A 105 -19.59 21.74 7.37
C LYS A 105 -18.42 22.64 6.99
N GLN A 106 -18.25 23.78 7.65
CA GLN A 106 -17.14 24.69 7.36
C GLN A 106 -15.78 24.10 7.74
N LYS A 107 -15.70 23.37 8.85
CA LYS A 107 -14.49 22.64 9.25
C LYS A 107 -14.14 21.55 8.25
N ASP A 108 -15.13 20.78 7.79
CA ASP A 108 -14.93 19.68 6.86
C ASP A 108 -14.46 20.19 5.49
N ILE A 109 -15.05 21.27 4.98
CA ILE A 109 -14.58 21.92 3.74
C ILE A 109 -13.14 22.41 3.89
N LEU A 110 -12.80 23.06 5.01
CA LEU A 110 -11.45 23.57 5.23
C LEU A 110 -10.42 22.44 5.35
N ASN A 111 -10.77 21.35 6.03
CA ASN A 111 -9.89 20.18 6.18
C ASN A 111 -9.73 19.42 4.85
N SER A 112 -10.82 19.24 4.10
CA SER A 112 -10.77 18.64 2.76
C SER A 112 -9.91 19.48 1.82
N ALA A 113 -10.14 20.80 1.76
CA ALA A 113 -9.36 21.68 0.89
C ALA A 113 -7.86 21.65 1.22
N ARG A 114 -7.48 21.55 2.51
CA ARG A 114 -6.07 21.38 2.91
C ARG A 114 -5.50 20.04 2.47
N ALA A 115 -6.26 18.96 2.61
CA ALA A 115 -5.85 17.64 2.16
C ALA A 115 -5.71 17.59 0.63
N ASP A 116 -6.70 18.10 -0.10
CA ASP A 116 -6.72 18.17 -1.56
C ASP A 116 -5.57 19.02 -2.11
N HIS A 117 -5.31 20.19 -1.52
CA HIS A 117 -4.18 21.03 -1.91
C HIS A 117 -2.84 20.32 -1.66
N THR A 118 -2.70 19.65 -0.50
CA THR A 118 -1.49 18.89 -0.17
C THR A 118 -1.28 17.73 -1.16
N ASN A 119 -2.34 17.02 -1.52
CA ASN A 119 -2.29 15.93 -2.48
C ASN A 119 -1.97 16.44 -3.89
N ALA A 120 -2.57 17.55 -4.32
CA ALA A 120 -2.27 18.17 -5.60
C ALA A 120 -0.81 18.63 -5.70
N VAL A 121 -0.25 19.20 -4.64
CA VAL A 121 1.18 19.56 -4.58
C VAL A 121 2.06 18.33 -4.62
N LYS A 122 1.74 17.26 -3.88
CA LYS A 122 2.47 15.99 -3.94
C LYS A 122 2.48 15.39 -5.34
N GLN A 123 1.33 15.32 -6.00
CA GLN A 123 1.21 14.84 -7.38
C GLN A 123 2.05 15.67 -8.35
N ARG A 124 2.06 17.00 -8.19
CA ARG A 124 2.92 17.88 -9.00
C ARG A 124 4.40 17.59 -8.77
N ILE A 125 4.82 17.36 -7.52
CA ILE A 125 6.20 16.99 -7.19
C ILE A 125 6.56 15.64 -7.82
N GLU A 126 5.69 14.63 -7.71
CA GLU A 126 5.91 13.32 -8.32
C GLU A 126 6.03 13.39 -9.85
N ASN A 127 5.23 14.24 -10.50
CA ASN A 127 5.31 14.45 -11.94
C ASN A 127 6.56 15.23 -12.38
N VAL A 128 7.06 16.16 -11.56
CA VAL A 128 8.25 16.96 -11.87
C VAL A 128 9.55 16.24 -11.49
N LYS A 129 9.52 15.28 -10.56
CA LYS A 129 10.70 14.53 -10.10
C LYS A 129 11.46 13.79 -11.21
N PRO A 130 10.82 13.12 -12.18
CA PRO A 130 11.52 12.53 -13.32
C PRO A 130 12.21 13.58 -14.21
N LEU A 131 11.66 14.80 -14.29
CA LEU A 131 12.22 15.87 -15.11
C LEU A 131 13.58 16.37 -14.57
N SER A 132 13.86 16.21 -13.27
CA SER A 132 15.17 16.58 -12.72
C SER A 132 16.30 15.68 -13.23
N GLY A 133 16.00 14.45 -13.65
CA GLY A 133 16.98 13.48 -14.15
C GLY A 133 17.16 13.45 -15.67
N VAL A 134 16.39 14.24 -16.44
CA VAL A 134 16.39 14.16 -17.91
C VAL A 134 17.76 14.50 -18.51
N VAL A 135 18.51 15.40 -17.88
CA VAL A 135 19.86 15.77 -18.35
C VAL A 135 20.81 14.57 -18.26
N ASP A 136 20.77 13.83 -17.16
CA ASP A 136 21.64 12.66 -16.96
C ASP A 136 21.22 11.49 -17.84
N VAL A 137 19.91 11.23 -17.99
CA VAL A 137 19.39 10.23 -18.91
C VAL A 137 19.78 10.56 -20.35
N THR A 138 19.75 11.83 -20.75
CA THR A 138 20.16 12.25 -22.10
C THR A 138 21.66 12.03 -22.31
N LYS A 139 22.51 12.38 -21.33
CA LYS A 139 23.95 12.10 -21.40
C LYS A 139 24.22 10.60 -21.52
N GLN A 140 23.57 9.78 -20.69
CA GLN A 140 23.66 8.32 -20.75
C GLN A 140 23.23 7.78 -22.11
N LEU A 141 22.16 8.32 -22.71
CA LEU A 141 21.71 7.89 -24.03
C LEU A 141 22.76 8.17 -25.11
N PHE A 142 23.44 9.31 -25.06
CA PHE A 142 24.55 9.63 -25.96
C PHE A 142 25.80 8.77 -25.70
N GLU A 143 26.12 8.49 -24.43
CA GLU A 143 27.22 7.59 -24.07
C GLU A 143 26.96 6.17 -24.59
N VAL A 144 25.76 5.62 -24.36
CA VAL A 144 25.35 4.31 -24.88
C VAL A 144 25.44 4.27 -26.40
N SER A 145 24.99 5.31 -27.10
CA SER A 145 25.10 5.38 -28.56
C SER A 145 26.57 5.36 -29.03
N LYS A 146 27.45 6.08 -28.34
CA LYS A 146 28.89 6.14 -28.65
C LYS A 146 29.60 4.81 -28.35
N GLU A 147 29.26 4.18 -27.24
CA GLU A 147 29.78 2.86 -26.86
C GLU A 147 29.31 1.77 -27.83
N SER A 148 28.04 1.79 -28.24
CA SER A 148 27.50 0.85 -29.24
C SER A 148 28.26 0.94 -30.55
N ALA A 149 28.44 2.15 -31.09
CA ALA A 149 29.18 2.34 -32.34
C ALA A 149 30.65 1.88 -32.23
N ARG A 150 31.29 2.09 -31.06
CA ARG A 150 32.66 1.63 -30.82
C ARG A 150 32.74 0.11 -30.73
N LEU A 151 31.80 -0.53 -30.03
CA LEU A 151 31.75 -1.98 -29.89
C LEU A 151 31.41 -2.66 -31.22
N GLU A 152 30.52 -2.10 -32.02
CA GLU A 152 30.23 -2.58 -33.37
C GLU A 152 31.45 -2.53 -34.27
N ALA A 153 32.21 -1.43 -34.26
CA ALA A 153 33.44 -1.32 -35.03
C ALA A 153 34.51 -2.34 -34.60
N GLN A 154 34.67 -2.54 -33.28
CA GLN A 154 35.61 -3.54 -32.75
C GLN A 154 35.17 -4.98 -33.07
N ALA A 155 33.88 -5.28 -32.96
CA ALA A 155 33.33 -6.58 -33.31
C ALA A 155 33.55 -6.87 -34.80
N PHE A 156 33.31 -5.89 -35.67
CA PHE A 156 33.52 -6.02 -37.11
C PHE A 156 35.00 -6.25 -37.47
N GLU A 157 35.93 -5.52 -36.85
CA GLU A 157 37.37 -5.74 -37.05
C GLU A 157 37.78 -7.16 -36.59
N LEU A 158 37.29 -7.59 -35.43
CA LEU A 158 37.60 -8.90 -34.88
C LEU A 158 37.02 -10.02 -35.77
N GLU A 159 35.80 -9.84 -36.26
CA GLU A 159 35.15 -10.75 -37.22
C GLU A 159 35.98 -10.87 -38.50
N GLN A 160 36.43 -9.75 -39.09
CA GLN A 160 37.29 -9.79 -40.27
C GLN A 160 38.61 -10.52 -40.03
N ARG A 161 39.27 -10.26 -38.89
CA ARG A 161 40.54 -10.93 -38.53
C ARG A 161 40.34 -12.43 -38.34
N THR A 162 39.26 -12.84 -37.69
CA THR A 162 38.95 -14.26 -37.46
C THR A 162 38.53 -14.96 -38.74
N ALA A 163 37.77 -14.31 -39.62
CA ALA A 163 37.42 -14.83 -40.94
C ALA A 163 38.68 -15.07 -41.79
N LEU A 164 39.59 -14.09 -41.86
CA LEU A 164 40.86 -14.24 -42.59
C LEU A 164 41.73 -15.36 -42.00
N ALA A 165 41.83 -15.45 -40.66
CA ALA A 165 42.56 -16.53 -40.00
C ALA A 165 41.93 -17.90 -40.28
N ALA A 166 40.61 -18.00 -40.33
CA ALA A 166 39.90 -19.23 -40.66
C ALA A 166 40.11 -19.65 -42.13
N GLU A 167 40.11 -18.70 -43.06
CA GLU A 167 40.42 -18.96 -44.47
C GLU A 167 41.86 -19.44 -44.65
N ALA A 168 42.83 -18.76 -44.02
CA ALA A 168 44.24 -19.15 -44.07
C ALA A 168 44.44 -20.56 -43.48
N LYS A 169 43.79 -20.86 -42.35
CA LYS A 169 43.79 -22.19 -41.74
C LYS A 169 43.20 -23.25 -42.67
N LYS A 170 42.06 -22.96 -43.30
CA LYS A 170 41.41 -23.88 -44.26
C LYS A 170 42.32 -24.19 -45.45
N VAL A 171 43.01 -23.18 -45.99
CA VAL A 171 44.00 -23.39 -47.06
C VAL A 171 45.12 -24.29 -46.55
N LEU A 172 45.72 -24.00 -45.39
CA LEU A 172 46.79 -24.81 -44.81
C LEU A 172 46.36 -26.27 -44.54
N GLU A 173 45.16 -26.48 -43.99
CA GLU A 173 44.59 -27.81 -43.79
C GLU A 173 44.40 -28.56 -45.12
N SER A 174 44.00 -27.86 -46.19
CA SER A 174 43.93 -28.44 -47.54
C SER A 174 45.29 -28.89 -48.04
N TRP A 175 46.35 -28.09 -47.83
CA TRP A 175 47.72 -28.47 -48.20
C TRP A 175 48.22 -29.67 -47.41
N VAL A 176 48.00 -29.69 -46.09
CA VAL A 176 48.40 -30.82 -45.22
C VAL A 176 47.64 -32.10 -45.59
N SER A 177 46.34 -32.00 -45.85
CA SER A 177 45.55 -33.15 -46.30
C SER A 177 46.03 -33.67 -47.65
N TYR A 178 46.33 -32.77 -48.60
CA TYR A 178 46.89 -33.15 -49.90
C TYR A 178 48.26 -33.85 -49.74
N GLU A 179 49.17 -33.29 -48.94
CA GLU A 179 50.48 -33.89 -48.67
C GLU A 179 50.35 -35.27 -48.02
N SER A 180 49.47 -35.42 -47.03
CA SER A 180 49.19 -36.70 -46.38
C SER A 180 48.66 -37.75 -47.38
N GLN A 181 47.74 -37.36 -48.27
CA GLN A 181 47.23 -38.23 -49.32
C GLN A 181 48.31 -38.64 -50.33
N VAL A 182 49.18 -37.71 -50.74
CA VAL A 182 50.31 -38.00 -51.64
C VAL A 182 51.28 -38.98 -50.98
N LYS A 183 51.69 -38.72 -49.72
CA LYS A 183 52.56 -39.63 -48.97
C LYS A 183 51.96 -41.03 -48.83
N GLN A 184 50.66 -41.14 -48.55
CA GLN A 184 49.99 -42.44 -48.47
C GLN A 184 49.97 -43.16 -49.83
N ARG A 185 49.75 -42.44 -50.94
CA ARG A 185 49.81 -43.03 -52.30
C ARG A 185 51.21 -43.50 -52.64
N GLU A 186 52.23 -42.67 -52.39
CA GLU A 186 53.63 -43.03 -52.62
C GLU A 186 54.05 -44.25 -51.79
N GLN A 187 53.68 -44.29 -50.50
CA GLN A 187 53.94 -45.45 -49.64
C GLN A 187 53.25 -46.71 -50.16
N ARG A 188 52.03 -46.59 -50.68
CA ARG A 188 51.29 -47.70 -51.27
C ARG A 188 51.92 -48.19 -52.57
N GLU A 189 52.27 -47.30 -53.49
CA GLU A 189 52.96 -47.63 -54.74
C GLU A 189 54.34 -48.25 -54.48
N LEU A 190 55.10 -47.71 -53.53
CA LEU A 190 56.37 -48.28 -53.08
C LEU A 190 56.17 -49.68 -52.52
N ALA A 191 55.20 -49.88 -51.61
CA ALA A 191 54.89 -51.19 -51.04
C ALA A 191 54.48 -52.20 -52.12
N GLU A 192 53.58 -51.83 -53.04
CA GLU A 192 53.17 -52.67 -54.16
C GLU A 192 54.36 -53.03 -55.08
N SER A 193 55.25 -52.07 -55.36
CA SER A 193 56.45 -52.31 -56.18
C SER A 193 57.47 -53.23 -55.50
N VAL A 194 57.65 -53.10 -54.18
CA VAL A 194 58.55 -53.94 -53.38
C VAL A 194 57.98 -55.36 -53.27
N ILE A 195 56.67 -55.50 -52.99
CA ILE A 195 55.99 -56.80 -52.96
C ILE A 195 56.10 -57.50 -54.32
N ALA A 196 55.88 -56.78 -55.43
CA ALA A 196 56.00 -57.34 -56.78
C ALA A 196 57.45 -57.75 -57.12
N LYS A 197 58.46 -56.98 -56.70
CA LYS A 197 59.88 -57.34 -56.85
C LYS A 197 60.21 -58.59 -56.04
N ILE A 198 59.80 -58.67 -54.78
CA ILE A 198 60.01 -59.85 -53.91
C ILE A 198 59.34 -61.09 -54.52
N GLN A 199 58.10 -60.98 -55.01
CA GLN A 199 57.42 -62.09 -55.70
C GLN A 199 58.16 -62.55 -56.96
N LYS A 200 58.73 -61.63 -57.75
CA LYS A 200 59.57 -61.97 -58.91
C LYS A 200 60.89 -62.63 -58.50
N GLU A 201 61.54 -62.15 -57.45
CA GLU A 201 62.78 -62.77 -56.95
C GLU A 201 62.55 -64.16 -56.34
N LEU A 202 61.39 -64.39 -55.71
CA LEU A 202 60.97 -65.72 -55.22
C LEU A 202 60.74 -66.73 -56.36
N GLN A 203 60.43 -66.29 -57.57
CA GLN A 203 60.30 -67.15 -58.74
C GLN A 203 61.64 -67.48 -59.40
N ASN A 204 62.75 -66.83 -59.00
CA ASN A 204 64.06 -67.15 -59.54
C ASN A 204 64.61 -68.45 -58.93
N PRO A 205 65.03 -69.43 -59.77
CA PRO A 205 65.48 -70.74 -59.29
C PRO A 205 66.72 -70.67 -58.39
N LYS A 206 67.59 -69.65 -58.56
CA LYS A 206 68.76 -69.42 -57.70
C LYS A 206 68.39 -69.04 -56.27
N MET A 207 67.36 -68.20 -56.09
CA MET A 207 66.88 -67.79 -54.76
C MET A 207 66.15 -68.94 -54.07
N LEU A 208 65.31 -69.69 -54.79
CA LEU A 208 64.69 -70.92 -54.26
C LEU A 208 65.73 -71.92 -53.74
N GLN A 209 66.84 -72.10 -54.47
CA GLN A 209 67.92 -73.01 -54.07
C GLN A 209 68.71 -72.49 -52.86
N GLN A 210 68.95 -71.17 -52.77
CA GLN A 210 69.55 -70.53 -51.60
C GLN A 210 68.65 -70.58 -50.36
N VAL A 211 67.35 -70.34 -50.50
CA VAL A 211 66.38 -70.46 -49.40
C VAL A 211 66.26 -71.91 -48.95
N LEU A 212 66.28 -72.89 -49.87
CA LEU A 212 66.29 -74.31 -49.51
C LEU A 212 67.56 -74.68 -48.72
N GLN A 213 68.73 -74.22 -49.17
CA GLN A 213 70.01 -74.44 -48.45
C GLN A 213 70.01 -73.77 -47.07
N GLN A 214 69.53 -72.53 -46.97
CA GLN A 214 69.42 -71.82 -45.69
C GLN A 214 68.40 -72.50 -44.76
N SER A 215 67.27 -72.97 -45.29
CA SER A 215 66.27 -73.70 -44.51
C SER A 215 66.83 -75.04 -44.00
N VAL A 216 67.65 -75.73 -44.79
CA VAL A 216 68.37 -76.95 -44.35
C VAL A 216 69.39 -76.60 -43.26
N ALA A 217 70.18 -75.54 -43.43
CA ALA A 217 71.14 -75.08 -42.42
C ALA A 217 70.46 -74.65 -41.10
N ASP A 218 69.31 -73.98 -41.17
CA ASP A 218 68.54 -73.58 -39.98
C ASP A 218 67.88 -74.79 -39.29
N VAL A 219 67.42 -75.79 -40.05
CA VAL A 219 66.96 -77.08 -39.48
C VAL A 219 68.12 -77.82 -38.84
N GLU A 220 69.29 -77.90 -39.49
CA GLU A 220 70.50 -78.49 -38.91
C GLU A 220 70.92 -77.76 -37.63
N ARG A 221 70.81 -76.43 -37.58
CA ARG A 221 71.08 -75.63 -36.37
C ARG A 221 70.07 -75.89 -35.25
N ILE A 222 68.77 -75.98 -35.56
CA ILE A 222 67.71 -76.29 -34.58
C ILE A 222 67.89 -77.71 -34.03
N VAL A 223 68.22 -78.68 -34.88
CA VAL A 223 68.49 -80.07 -34.48
C VAL A 223 69.77 -80.15 -33.64
N ALA A 224 70.83 -79.43 -34.01
CA ALA A 224 72.07 -79.34 -33.23
C ALA A 224 71.84 -78.66 -31.86
N SER A 225 70.98 -77.63 -31.79
CA SER A 225 70.64 -76.96 -30.53
C SER A 225 69.74 -77.77 -29.60
N LYS A 226 69.12 -78.85 -30.10
CA LYS A 226 68.24 -79.76 -29.33
C LYS A 226 68.97 -81.03 -28.88
N ALA A 227 70.21 -81.24 -29.34
CA ALA A 227 71.05 -82.39 -29.02
C ALA A 227 72.08 -82.09 -27.89
N GLN A 228 71.87 -81.01 -27.15
CA GLN A 228 72.64 -80.61 -25.95
C GLN A 228 71.69 -80.29 -24.79
#